data_AF-A0A8S3RQQ7-F1
#
_entry.id   AF-A0A8S3RQQ7-F1
#
_cell.length_a   1.000
_cell.length_b   1.000
_cell.length_c   1.000
_cell.angle_alpha   90.00
_cell.angle_beta   90.00
_cell.angle_gamma   90.00
#
_symmetry.space_group_name_H-M   'P 1'
#
loop_
_entity.id
_entity.type
_entity.pdbx_description
1 polymer ?
#
loop_
_entity_poly.entity_id
_entity_poly.type
_entity_poly.pdbx_seq_one_letter_code
_entity_poly.pdbx_strand_id
1 'polypeptide(L)'
;MNNTLHFGLRSREEHTTLRWGDIQMKATTDGQQYLEHTERITKTRNGANLDTRAFQAKMFADTGNPRCPIQTYKQFLRRRPEDMVADDCPFYLGFSRQIKDDGVWFSRQALGKNTLSSFVNKMCEDGGIQGRKTNHSVRKTTITALVHEDIPDTRIMPLSGHKNVQSCSSWADIMT
;
A
#
# COMPACT_ATOMS: atom_id res chain seq x y z
N MET A 1 6.35 -3.24 1.13
CA MET A 1 5.79 -1.88 1.28
C MET A 1 4.37 -2.02 1.83
N ASN A 2 4.01 -1.31 2.90
CA ASN A 2 2.72 -1.50 3.61
C ASN A 2 1.50 -1.37 2.71
N ASN A 3 1.50 -0.42 1.77
CA ASN A 3 0.38 -0.21 0.86
C ASN A 3 0.17 -1.40 -0.10
N THR A 4 1.24 -2.08 -0.54
CA THR A 4 1.11 -3.33 -1.32
C THR A 4 0.53 -4.45 -0.46
N LEU A 5 0.99 -4.57 0.78
CA LEU A 5 0.59 -5.63 1.71
C LEU A 5 -0.88 -5.52 2.12
N HIS A 6 -1.32 -4.35 2.59
CA HIS A 6 -2.66 -4.18 3.15
C HIS A 6 -3.68 -3.65 2.16
N PHE A 7 -3.27 -2.87 1.16
CA PHE A 7 -4.18 -2.34 0.14
C PHE A 7 -4.05 -3.05 -1.21
N GLY A 8 -3.20 -4.06 -1.34
CA GLY A 8 -3.12 -4.87 -2.55
C GLY A 8 -2.73 -4.09 -3.82
N LEU A 9 -2.10 -2.92 -3.71
CA LEU A 9 -1.62 -2.14 -4.85
C LEU A 9 -0.67 -3.00 -5.70
N ARG A 10 -0.93 -3.13 -7.00
CA ARG A 10 -0.33 -4.18 -7.86
C ARG A 10 0.82 -3.65 -8.68
N SER A 11 0.59 -2.52 -9.33
CA SER A 11 1.43 -2.00 -10.39
C SER A 11 2.25 -0.82 -9.89
N ARG A 12 3.41 -0.65 -10.52
CA ARG A 12 4.21 0.56 -10.35
C ARG A 12 3.39 1.82 -10.64
N GLU A 13 2.46 1.71 -11.59
CA GLU A 13 1.57 2.79 -11.98
C GLU A 13 0.63 3.19 -10.85
N GLU A 14 -0.08 2.24 -10.23
CA GLU A 14 -0.95 2.50 -9.07
C GLU A 14 -0.18 3.17 -7.92
N HIS A 15 1.06 2.76 -7.67
CA HIS A 15 1.89 3.43 -6.67
C HIS A 15 2.25 4.87 -7.07
N THR A 16 2.58 5.13 -8.34
CA THR A 16 2.94 6.48 -8.81
C THR A 16 1.74 7.42 -8.95
N THR A 17 0.55 6.88 -9.23
CA THR A 17 -0.68 7.66 -9.39
C THR A 17 -1.44 7.85 -8.08
N LEU A 18 -1.07 7.13 -7.01
CA LEU A 18 -1.63 7.29 -5.68
C LEU A 18 -1.49 8.73 -5.19
N ARG A 19 -2.59 9.28 -4.68
CA ARG A 19 -2.66 10.63 -4.12
C ARG A 19 -2.93 10.60 -2.63
N TRP A 20 -2.68 11.73 -1.99
CA TRP A 20 -2.84 11.88 -0.55
C TRP A 20 -4.28 11.56 -0.10
N GLY A 21 -5.27 12.09 -0.81
CA GLY A 21 -6.69 11.86 -0.48
C GLY A 21 -7.18 10.43 -0.73
N ASP A 22 -6.40 9.58 -1.41
CA ASP A 22 -6.79 8.19 -1.70
C ASP A 22 -6.63 7.29 -0.49
N ILE A 23 -5.81 7.71 0.49
CA ILE A 23 -5.64 7.01 1.75
C ILE A 23 -6.11 7.94 2.87
N GLN A 24 -7.16 7.53 3.56
CA GLN A 24 -7.77 8.31 4.62
C GLN A 24 -7.63 7.61 5.97
N MET A 25 -7.26 8.36 7.00
CA MET A 25 -7.28 7.87 8.38
C MET A 25 -8.70 8.02 8.94
N LYS A 26 -9.27 6.92 9.43
CA LYS A 26 -10.62 6.82 10.00
C LYS A 26 -10.58 6.09 11.34
N ALA A 27 -11.71 6.05 12.04
CA ALA A 27 -11.88 5.28 13.26
C ALA A 27 -13.16 4.44 13.19
N THR A 28 -13.17 3.29 13.86
CA THR A 28 -14.39 2.52 14.09
C THR A 28 -15.27 3.21 15.14
N THR A 29 -16.49 2.73 15.32
CA THR A 29 -17.37 3.16 16.44
C THR A 29 -16.69 3.00 17.79
N ASP A 30 -15.85 1.98 17.93
CA ASP A 30 -15.14 1.64 19.16
C ASP A 30 -13.82 2.42 19.31
N GLY A 31 -13.54 3.37 18.42
CA GLY A 31 -12.35 4.22 18.47
C GLY A 31 -11.09 3.62 17.85
N GLN A 32 -11.13 2.40 17.31
CA GLN A 32 -9.97 1.78 16.68
C GLN A 32 -9.63 2.51 15.38
N GLN A 33 -8.41 3.07 15.31
CA GLN A 33 -7.94 3.79 14.12
C GLN A 33 -7.56 2.84 12.99
N TYR A 34 -7.84 3.22 11.75
CA TYR A 34 -7.41 2.51 10.55
C TYR A 34 -7.17 3.47 9.39
N LEU A 35 -6.37 3.04 8.42
CA LEU A 35 -6.27 3.69 7.12
C LEU A 35 -7.17 2.93 6.13
N GLU A 36 -7.87 3.66 5.29
CA GLU A 36 -8.71 3.11 4.23
C GLU A 36 -8.25 3.63 2.88
N HIS A 37 -8.11 2.73 1.91
CA HIS A 37 -7.76 3.07 0.54
C HIS A 37 -9.01 3.11 -0.35
N THR A 38 -9.20 4.24 -1.05
CA THR A 38 -10.26 4.44 -2.04
C THR A 38 -9.66 4.54 -3.43
N GLU A 39 -10.08 3.64 -4.34
CA GLU A 39 -9.60 3.64 -5.72
C GLU A 39 -10.26 4.76 -6.54
N ARG A 40 -9.45 5.59 -7.22
CA ARG A 40 -9.97 6.59 -8.17
C ARG A 40 -10.48 5.93 -9.44
N ILE A 41 -11.69 6.30 -9.87
CA ILE A 41 -12.21 5.94 -11.19
C ILE A 41 -11.57 6.90 -12.21
N THR A 42 -10.61 6.42 -13.01
CA THR A 42 -10.00 7.23 -14.08
C THR A 42 -10.91 7.25 -15.32
N LYS A 43 -11.00 8.41 -15.99
CA LYS A 43 -11.86 8.68 -17.16
C LYS A 43 -11.70 7.71 -18.36
N THR A 44 -10.66 6.89 -18.40
CA THR A 44 -10.46 5.83 -19.40
C THR A 44 -11.18 4.51 -19.09
N ARG A 45 -11.86 4.40 -17.94
CA ARG A 45 -12.80 3.30 -17.66
C ARG A 45 -14.17 3.64 -18.28
N ASN A 46 -14.36 3.32 -19.56
CA ASN A 46 -15.71 3.28 -20.15
C ASN A 46 -16.61 2.38 -19.29
N GLY A 47 -17.78 2.89 -18.92
CA GLY A 47 -18.66 2.43 -17.84
C GLY A 47 -19.32 1.04 -17.97
N ALA A 48 -18.63 0.04 -18.54
CA ALA A 48 -19.10 -1.34 -18.63
C ALA A 48 -18.51 -2.27 -17.55
N ASN A 49 -17.42 -1.88 -16.88
CA ASN A 49 -16.80 -2.67 -15.80
C ASN A 49 -16.52 -1.76 -14.59
N LEU A 50 -17.49 -1.68 -13.69
CA LEU A 50 -17.27 -1.21 -12.32
C LEU A 50 -16.51 -2.30 -11.56
N ASP A 51 -15.24 -2.48 -11.92
CA ASP A 51 -14.21 -3.30 -11.25
C ASP A 51 -13.85 -2.61 -9.92
N THR A 52 -14.85 -2.44 -9.07
CA THR A 52 -14.72 -1.92 -7.71
C THR A 52 -14.54 -3.12 -6.81
N ARG A 53 -13.53 -3.10 -5.94
CA ARG A 53 -13.37 -4.15 -4.93
C ARG A 53 -14.67 -4.31 -4.14
N ALA A 54 -15.02 -5.54 -3.80
CA ALA A 54 -16.20 -5.86 -3.00
C ALA A 54 -16.20 -5.16 -1.62
N PHE A 55 -15.03 -4.74 -1.13
CA PHE A 55 -14.87 -3.92 0.07
C PHE A 55 -13.64 -2.99 -0.06
N GLN A 56 -13.66 -1.88 0.66
CA GLN A 56 -12.48 -1.01 0.79
C GLN A 56 -11.42 -1.68 1.65
N ALA A 57 -10.18 -1.74 1.15
CA ALA A 57 -9.09 -2.32 1.90
C ALA A 57 -8.70 -1.42 3.09
N LYS A 58 -8.55 -2.03 4.27
CA LYS A 58 -8.28 -1.34 5.53
C LYS A 58 -6.96 -1.81 6.14
N MET A 59 -6.27 -0.90 6.80
CA MET A 59 -5.02 -1.13 7.51
C MET A 59 -5.17 -0.60 8.94
N PHE A 60 -5.46 -1.48 9.89
CA PHE A 60 -5.78 -1.14 11.28
C PHE A 60 -4.54 -0.80 12.09
N ALA A 61 -4.71 0.00 13.15
CA ALA A 61 -3.65 0.21 14.14
C ALA A 61 -3.26 -1.11 14.81
N ASP A 62 -1.94 -1.31 14.92
CA ASP A 62 -1.32 -2.40 15.67
C ASP A 62 -0.54 -1.79 16.84
N THR A 63 -1.22 -1.60 17.97
CA THR A 63 -0.70 -0.86 19.12
C THR A 63 0.41 -1.66 19.81
N GLY A 64 1.56 -1.03 20.05
CA GLY A 64 2.74 -1.68 20.63
C GLY A 64 3.73 -2.21 19.58
N ASN A 65 3.33 -2.30 18.32
CA ASN A 65 4.26 -2.62 17.24
C ASN A 65 5.00 -1.36 16.76
N PRO A 66 6.35 -1.33 16.76
CA PRO A 66 7.11 -0.19 16.23
C PRO A 66 6.87 0.05 14.73
N ARG A 67 6.35 -0.95 14.01
CA ARG A 67 5.94 -0.87 12.60
C ARG A 67 4.45 -0.62 12.43
N CYS A 68 3.77 -0.14 13.48
CA CYS A 68 2.35 0.18 13.44
C CYS A 68 2.05 1.09 12.24
N PRO A 69 1.13 0.69 11.34
CA PRO A 69 0.87 1.44 10.12
C PRO A 69 0.29 2.83 10.39
N ILE A 70 -0.55 2.95 11.40
CA ILE A 70 -1.15 4.23 11.81
C ILE A 70 -0.08 5.19 12.33
N GLN A 71 0.83 4.71 13.17
CA GLN A 71 1.92 5.55 13.67
C GLN A 71 2.89 5.93 12.55
N THR A 72 3.18 5.01 11.63
CA THR A 72 3.98 5.27 10.43
C THR A 72 3.32 6.37 9.57
N TYR A 73 2.01 6.30 9.36
CA TYR A 73 1.27 7.30 8.60
C TYR A 73 1.23 8.66 9.29
N LYS A 74 1.03 8.72 10.62
CA LYS A 74 1.09 9.97 11.39
C LYS A 74 2.46 10.61 11.32
N GLN A 75 3.53 9.82 11.42
CA GLN A 75 4.89 10.34 11.21
C GLN A 75 5.08 10.80 9.77
N PHE A 76 4.55 10.07 8.78
CA PHE A 76 4.62 10.50 7.40
C PHE A 76 3.93 11.87 7.22
N LEU A 77 2.69 12.03 7.68
CA LEU A 77 1.95 13.30 7.67
C LEU A 77 2.73 14.43 8.36
N ARG A 78 3.22 14.22 9.58
CA ARG A 78 3.95 15.26 10.35
C ARG A 78 5.21 15.76 9.64
N ARG A 79 5.87 14.90 8.87
CA ARG A 79 7.14 15.20 8.18
C ARG A 79 6.94 15.75 6.77
N ARG A 80 5.70 15.83 6.27
CA ARG A 80 5.38 16.39 4.96
C ARG A 80 5.37 17.92 5.01
N PRO A 81 5.69 18.59 3.90
CA PRO A 81 5.37 20.00 3.73
C PRO A 81 3.86 20.23 3.94
N GLU A 82 3.51 21.33 4.63
CA GLU A 82 2.11 21.67 4.94
C GLU A 82 1.24 21.85 3.69
N ASP A 83 1.83 22.30 2.58
CA ASP A 83 1.17 22.46 1.29
C ASP A 83 1.07 21.16 0.47
N MET A 84 1.56 20.03 1.00
CA MET A 84 1.55 18.72 0.33
C MET A 84 0.60 17.72 1.00
N VAL A 85 -0.50 18.21 1.56
CA VAL A 85 -1.57 17.40 2.20
C VAL A 85 -2.95 17.61 1.57
N ALA A 86 -3.04 18.32 0.44
CA ALA A 86 -4.26 18.40 -0.35
C ALA A 86 -4.57 17.05 -1.03
N ASP A 87 -5.84 16.75 -1.27
CA ASP A 87 -6.29 15.45 -1.77
C ASP A 87 -5.66 15.01 -3.09
N ASP A 88 -5.30 15.96 -3.95
CA ASP A 88 -4.69 15.74 -5.27
C ASP A 88 -3.16 15.71 -5.24
N CYS A 89 -2.53 15.98 -4.09
CA CYS A 89 -1.08 15.90 -3.93
C CYS A 89 -0.57 14.46 -4.05
N PRO A 90 0.65 14.22 -4.56
CA PRO A 90 1.23 12.88 -4.65
C PRO A 90 1.33 12.22 -3.27
N PHE A 91 0.96 10.94 -3.18
CA PHE A 91 1.08 10.21 -1.91
C PHE A 91 2.55 10.02 -1.54
N TYR A 92 3.39 9.50 -2.44
CA TYR A 92 4.83 9.34 -2.18
C TYR A 92 5.59 10.59 -2.60
N LEU A 93 6.27 11.21 -1.63
CA LEU A 93 7.13 12.36 -1.87
C LEU A 93 8.61 11.94 -1.83
N GLY A 94 9.43 12.70 -2.56
CA GLY A 94 10.89 12.63 -2.47
C GLY A 94 11.39 13.05 -1.09
N PHE A 95 12.62 12.65 -0.77
CA PHE A 95 13.31 13.16 0.42
C PHE A 95 13.89 14.55 0.14
N SER A 96 13.82 15.43 1.13
CA SER A 96 14.53 16.71 1.12
C SER A 96 16.03 16.46 1.12
N ARG A 97 16.78 17.26 0.34
CA ARG A 97 18.26 17.17 0.30
C ARG A 97 18.90 17.60 1.62
N GLN A 98 18.22 18.47 2.35
CA GLN A 98 18.63 18.97 3.65
C GLN A 98 17.45 18.75 4.62
N ILE A 99 17.71 18.05 5.71
CA ILE A 99 16.76 17.96 6.82
C ILE A 99 16.94 19.24 7.62
N LYS A 100 15.89 20.05 7.68
CA LYS A 100 15.85 21.25 8.50
C LYS A 100 15.32 20.90 9.89
N ASP A 101 15.61 21.76 10.86
CA ASP A 101 15.10 21.62 12.23
C ASP A 101 13.59 21.93 12.35
N ASP A 102 12.95 22.32 11.25
CA ASP A 102 11.49 22.48 11.13
C ASP A 102 10.73 21.15 11.18
N GLY A 103 11.45 20.02 11.18
CA GLY A 103 10.87 18.69 11.26
C GLY A 103 10.35 18.15 9.93
N VAL A 104 10.47 18.88 8.82
CA VAL A 104 10.03 18.47 7.49
C VAL A 104 11.12 17.65 6.79
N TRP A 105 10.79 16.42 6.39
CA TRP A 105 11.74 15.50 5.76
C TRP A 105 11.51 15.30 4.27
N PHE A 106 10.30 15.56 3.80
CA PHE A 106 9.92 15.33 2.41
C PHE A 106 9.99 16.59 1.58
N SER A 107 10.37 16.43 0.32
CA SER A 107 10.36 17.51 -0.66
C SER A 107 8.98 17.64 -1.29
N ARG A 108 8.75 18.76 -1.97
CA ARG A 108 7.53 19.06 -2.74
C ARG A 108 7.44 18.31 -4.07
N GLN A 109 8.26 17.28 -4.27
CA GLN A 109 8.34 16.53 -5.51
C GLN A 109 7.79 15.12 -5.32
N ALA A 110 7.02 14.65 -6.30
CA ALA A 110 6.58 13.27 -6.35
C ALA A 110 7.79 12.32 -6.47
N LEU A 111 7.73 11.19 -5.78
CA LEU A 111 8.76 10.17 -5.89
C LEU A 111 8.67 9.45 -7.25
N GLY A 112 9.81 9.31 -7.94
CA GLY A 112 9.86 8.69 -9.27
C GLY A 112 9.53 7.19 -9.27
N LYS A 113 8.94 6.72 -10.37
CA LYS A 113 8.55 5.32 -10.60
C LYS A 113 9.67 4.31 -10.36
N ASN A 114 10.89 4.63 -10.80
CA ASN A 114 12.04 3.74 -10.67
C ASN A 114 12.47 3.60 -9.20
N THR A 115 12.47 4.70 -8.46
CA THR A 115 12.76 4.71 -7.02
C THR A 115 11.71 3.93 -6.23
N LEU A 116 10.42 4.14 -6.52
CA LEU A 116 9.35 3.34 -5.91
C LEU A 116 9.49 1.84 -6.21
N SER A 117 9.95 1.50 -7.42
CA SER A 117 10.13 0.11 -7.83
C SER A 117 11.32 -0.58 -7.16
N SER A 118 12.35 0.18 -6.75
CA SER A 118 13.54 -0.36 -6.09
C SER A 118 13.37 -0.53 -4.58
N PHE A 119 12.37 0.11 -3.97
CA PHE A 119 12.16 0.10 -2.52
C PHE A 119 12.08 -1.30 -1.90
N VAL A 120 11.29 -2.22 -2.45
CA VAL A 120 11.21 -3.58 -1.89
C VAL A 120 12.53 -4.32 -2.02
N ASN A 121 13.20 -4.18 -3.16
CA ASN A 121 14.50 -4.83 -3.36
C ASN A 121 15.52 -4.33 -2.34
N LYS A 122 15.61 -3.01 -2.17
CA LYS A 122 16.53 -2.38 -1.21
C LYS A 122 16.20 -2.74 0.24
N MET A 123 14.92 -2.72 0.63
CA MET A 123 14.50 -3.17 1.95
C MET A 123 14.87 -4.63 2.22
N CYS A 124 14.78 -5.50 1.22
CA CYS A 124 15.18 -6.90 1.33
C CYS A 124 16.69 -7.05 1.44
N GLU A 125 17.47 -6.33 0.61
CA GLU A 125 18.93 -6.30 0.69
C GLU A 125 19.42 -5.81 2.06
N ASP A 126 18.90 -4.68 2.54
CA ASP A 126 19.24 -4.11 3.83
C ASP A 126 18.83 -5.04 5.00
N GLY A 127 17.79 -5.85 4.80
CA GLY A 127 17.32 -6.86 5.76
C GLY A 127 17.97 -8.23 5.62
N GLY A 128 18.96 -8.42 4.74
CA GLY A 128 19.63 -9.70 4.52
C GLY A 128 18.77 -10.78 3.85
N ILE A 129 17.65 -10.40 3.23
CA ILE A 129 16.76 -11.31 2.52
C ILE A 129 17.34 -11.59 1.13
N GLN A 130 17.67 -12.86 0.87
CA GLN A 130 18.28 -13.27 -0.39
C GLN A 130 17.30 -13.22 -1.58
N GLY A 131 17.87 -12.90 -2.74
CA GLY A 131 17.19 -12.87 -4.03
C GLY A 131 16.42 -11.58 -4.30
N ARG A 132 16.19 -11.28 -5.58
CA ARG A 132 15.49 -10.07 -6.00
C ARG A 132 14.01 -10.15 -5.63
N LYS A 133 13.61 -9.38 -4.62
CA LYS A 133 12.21 -9.25 -4.21
C LYS A 133 11.61 -7.96 -4.78
N THR A 134 10.35 -8.04 -5.18
CA THR A 134 9.62 -6.91 -5.77
C THR A 134 8.24 -6.79 -5.12
N ASN A 135 7.48 -5.74 -5.44
CA ASN A 135 6.08 -5.62 -5.00
C ASN A 135 5.25 -6.87 -5.34
N HIS A 136 5.55 -7.50 -6.48
CA HIS A 136 4.92 -8.76 -6.86
C HIS A 136 5.26 -9.91 -5.89
N SER A 137 6.49 -9.98 -5.40
CA SER A 137 6.90 -10.95 -4.37
C SER A 137 6.14 -10.73 -3.07
N VAL A 138 6.00 -9.47 -2.63
CA VAL A 138 5.22 -9.12 -1.42
C VAL A 138 3.77 -9.59 -1.56
N ARG A 139 3.15 -9.31 -2.70
CA ARG A 139 1.77 -9.74 -2.99
C ARG A 139 1.62 -11.26 -2.95
N LYS A 140 2.53 -12.01 -3.58
CA LYS A 140 2.54 -13.48 -3.49
C LYS A 140 2.55 -13.93 -2.04
N THR A 141 3.49 -13.42 -1.25
CA THR A 141 3.61 -13.76 0.17
C THR A 141 2.33 -13.45 0.95
N THR A 142 1.68 -12.31 0.71
CA THR A 142 0.41 -11.97 1.35
C THR A 142 -0.70 -12.96 1.00
N ILE A 143 -0.85 -13.30 -0.28
CA ILE A 143 -1.88 -14.24 -0.72
C ILE A 143 -1.63 -15.62 -0.13
N THR A 144 -0.39 -16.12 -0.22
CA THR A 144 0.01 -17.41 0.33
C THR A 144 -0.24 -17.46 1.84
N ALA A 145 0.10 -16.41 2.59
CA ALA A 145 -0.17 -16.35 4.03
C ALA A 145 -1.68 -16.39 4.34
N LEU A 146 -2.51 -15.64 3.59
CA LEU A 146 -3.96 -15.67 3.79
C LEU A 146 -4.57 -17.03 3.47
N VAL A 147 -4.06 -17.73 2.44
CA VAL A 147 -4.51 -19.08 2.12
C VAL A 147 -4.11 -20.06 3.22
N HIS A 148 -2.89 -19.96 3.77
CA HIS A 148 -2.44 -20.79 4.89
C HIS A 148 -3.25 -20.57 6.18
N GLU A 149 -3.80 -19.37 6.39
CA GLU A 149 -4.72 -19.07 7.49
C GLU A 149 -6.19 -19.47 7.19
N ASP A 150 -6.40 -20.34 6.20
CA ASP A 150 -7.70 -20.84 5.75
C ASP A 150 -8.71 -19.74 5.40
N ILE A 151 -8.23 -18.55 5.00
CA ILE A 151 -9.11 -17.48 4.55
C ILE A 151 -9.67 -17.84 3.17
N PRO A 152 -11.00 -17.84 2.98
CA PRO A 152 -11.59 -18.21 1.70
C PRO A 152 -11.11 -17.30 0.56
N ASP A 153 -10.86 -17.89 -0.61
CA ASP A 153 -10.45 -17.16 -1.82
C ASP A 153 -11.41 -16.02 -2.17
N THR A 154 -12.71 -16.17 -1.88
CA THR A 154 -13.73 -15.13 -2.06
C THR A 154 -13.46 -13.85 -1.27
N ARG A 155 -12.72 -13.91 -0.16
CA ARG A 155 -12.26 -12.74 0.61
C ARG A 155 -10.88 -12.25 0.18
N ILE A 156 -10.01 -13.14 -0.29
CA ILE A 156 -8.67 -12.81 -0.78
C ILE A 156 -8.75 -12.10 -2.15
N MET A 157 -9.70 -12.51 -2.99
CA MET A 157 -9.85 -12.01 -4.35
C MET A 157 -10.14 -10.52 -4.42
N PRO A 158 -11.05 -9.91 -3.63
CA PRO A 158 -11.21 -8.45 -3.63
C PRO A 158 -10.01 -7.71 -3.05
N LEU A 159 -9.34 -8.26 -2.02
CA LEU A 159 -8.17 -7.64 -1.39
C LEU A 159 -6.96 -7.60 -2.34
N SER A 160 -6.68 -8.73 -2.99
CA SER A 160 -5.66 -8.84 -4.02
C SER A 160 -6.15 -8.25 -5.35
N GLY A 161 -7.45 -8.20 -5.58
CA GLY A 161 -8.05 -7.81 -6.85
C GLY A 161 -7.79 -8.79 -7.99
N HIS A 162 -7.73 -10.09 -7.69
CA HIS A 162 -7.79 -11.15 -8.69
C HIS A 162 -9.23 -11.40 -9.14
N LYS A 163 -9.42 -11.71 -10.43
CA LYS A 163 -10.73 -12.01 -11.02
C LYS A 163 -11.11 -13.47 -10.99
N ASN A 164 -10.14 -14.36 -10.78
CA ASN A 164 -10.33 -15.80 -10.79
C ASN A 164 -9.72 -16.43 -9.53
N VAL A 165 -10.51 -17.29 -8.87
CA VAL A 165 -10.13 -18.13 -7.72
C VAL A 165 -8.90 -18.98 -8.04
N GLN A 166 -8.83 -19.56 -9.24
CA GLN A 166 -7.72 -20.42 -9.67
C GLN A 166 -6.38 -19.66 -9.73
N SER A 167 -6.42 -18.33 -9.92
CA SER A 167 -5.22 -17.48 -9.86
C SER A 167 -4.78 -17.15 -8.44
N CYS A 168 -5.59 -17.44 -7.41
CA CYS A 168 -5.19 -17.39 -6.00
C CYS A 168 -4.62 -18.74 -5.56
N SER A 169 -5.30 -19.85 -5.89
CA SER A 169 -4.89 -21.21 -5.52
C SER A 169 -3.53 -21.61 -6.13
N SER A 170 -3.21 -21.16 -7.35
CA SER A 170 -1.89 -21.44 -7.97
C SER A 170 -0.69 -20.84 -7.22
N TRP A 171 -0.90 -19.88 -6.31
CA TRP A 171 0.17 -19.35 -5.46
C TRP A 171 0.38 -20.18 -4.19
N ALA A 172 -0.61 -20.97 -3.78
CA ALA A 172 -0.53 -21.85 -2.60
C ALA A 172 0.16 -23.18 -2.94
N ASP A 173 -0.07 -23.71 -4.14
CA ASP A 173 0.48 -25.01 -4.59
C ASP A 173 1.99 -24.99 -4.90
N ILE A 174 2.68 -23.85 -4.83
CA ILE A 174 4.11 -23.73 -5.19
C ILE A 174 5.06 -24.02 -4.00
N MET A 175 4.54 -24.49 -2.86
CA MET A 175 5.36 -24.85 -1.68
C MET A 175 4.94 -26.17 -1.01
N THR A 176 4.58 -27.17 -1.82
CA THR A 176 4.64 -28.59 -1.40
C THR A 176 5.82 -29.31 -2.03
#